data_AF-A0A0S7XYN4-F1
#
_entry.id   AF-A0A0S7XYN4-F1
#
_cell.length_a   1.000
_cell.length_b   1.000
_cell.length_c   1.000
_cell.angle_alpha   90.00
_cell.angle_beta   90.00
_cell.angle_gamma   90.00
#
_symmetry.space_group_name_H-M   'P 1'
#
loop_
_entity.id
_entity.type
_entity.pdbx_description
1 polymer ?
#
loop_
_entity_poly.entity_id
_entity_poly.type
_entity_poly.pdbx_seq_one_letter_code
_entity_poly.pdbx_strand_id
1 'polypeptide(L)'
;MKDAIENFGLEGIYIDSKIDAIAAYMSGTCRNFYFTTEYMQPVEPLRHAYINGIGLPDVDGHFAHPHLWTVEVSAGIEGYLALPMPVELMFRYAGSTEAQPIYEIPRNRWAVGLNTDIYDYATLSLAYAYSDYDPDYDVGYGDNSTNRHLFFTQIAVKF
;
A
#
# COMPACT_ATOMS: atom_id res chain seq x y z
N MET A 1 20.88 5.95 36.42
CA MET A 1 20.25 5.93 35.07
C MET A 1 21.06 5.12 34.05
N LYS A 2 22.38 4.91 34.24
CA LYS A 2 23.15 3.89 33.50
C LYS A 2 22.85 2.45 33.95
N ASP A 3 22.53 2.24 35.23
CA ASP A 3 22.42 0.89 35.80
C ASP A 3 21.07 0.17 35.55
N ALA A 4 20.11 0.86 34.91
CA ALA A 4 18.81 0.24 34.56
C ALA A 4 18.85 -0.47 33.19
N ILE A 5 19.87 -0.21 32.37
CA ILE A 5 20.01 -0.76 31.02
C ILE A 5 20.67 -2.15 31.05
N GLU A 6 21.57 -2.40 32.01
CA GLU A 6 22.32 -3.67 32.08
C GLU A 6 21.50 -4.85 32.63
N ASN A 7 20.40 -4.60 33.36
CA ASN A 7 19.61 -5.67 33.98
C ASN A 7 18.47 -6.25 33.12
N PHE A 8 18.20 -5.66 31.95
CA PHE A 8 17.12 -6.12 31.05
C PHE A 8 17.59 -6.85 29.79
N GLY A 9 18.89 -7.11 29.63
CA GLY A 9 19.40 -7.87 28.48
C GLY A 9 19.03 -7.27 27.12
N LEU A 10 18.79 -5.96 27.07
CA LEU A 10 18.56 -5.21 25.83
C LEU A 10 19.91 -4.77 25.26
N GLU A 11 20.78 -5.74 24.98
CA GLU A 11 21.92 -5.51 24.10
C GLU A 11 21.36 -5.21 22.70
N GLY A 12 21.49 -3.95 22.29
CA GLY A 12 21.39 -3.53 20.89
C GLY A 12 20.03 -3.77 20.24
N ILE A 13 19.17 -2.74 20.24
CA ILE A 13 18.20 -2.60 19.15
C ILE A 13 19.02 -2.34 17.88
N TYR A 14 19.44 -3.42 17.23
CA TYR A 14 20.09 -3.41 15.94
C TYR A 14 18.98 -3.29 14.90
N ILE A 15 18.68 -2.07 14.48
CA ILE A 15 17.87 -1.85 13.29
C ILE A 15 18.74 -2.33 12.13
N ASP A 16 18.37 -3.45 11.53
CA ASP A 16 19.01 -3.95 10.30
C ASP A 16 18.75 -2.92 9.20
N SER A 17 19.69 -1.98 9.06
CA SER A 17 19.39 -0.65 8.50
C SER A 17 19.34 -0.62 6.98
N LYS A 18 19.52 -1.73 6.28
CA LYS A 18 19.50 -1.82 4.82
C LYS A 18 19.14 -3.23 4.37
N ILE A 19 17.89 -3.42 3.95
CA ILE A 19 17.43 -4.66 3.34
C ILE A 19 17.31 -4.40 1.85
N ASP A 20 18.06 -5.14 1.05
CA ASP A 20 18.00 -5.02 -0.40
C ASP A 20 16.64 -5.50 -0.90
N ALA A 21 16.12 -4.85 -1.94
CA ALA A 21 14.84 -5.20 -2.54
C ALA A 21 14.97 -5.25 -4.06
N ILE A 22 14.18 -6.12 -4.69
CA ILE A 22 13.92 -6.04 -6.12
C ILE A 22 12.54 -5.44 -6.34
N ALA A 23 12.44 -4.64 -7.39
CA ALA A 23 11.17 -4.11 -7.83
C ALA A 23 11.10 -4.14 -9.37
N ALA A 24 9.92 -4.43 -9.88
CA ALA A 24 9.64 -4.48 -11.31
C ALA A 24 8.42 -3.63 -11.62
N TYR A 25 8.54 -2.83 -12.68
CA TYR A 25 7.53 -1.85 -13.08
C TYR A 25 7.27 -1.98 -14.56
N MET A 26 5.99 -1.94 -14.94
CA MET A 26 5.58 -1.84 -16.33
C MET A 26 4.41 -0.87 -16.42
N SER A 27 4.46 -0.01 -17.43
CA SER A 27 3.34 0.86 -17.78
C SER A 27 3.18 0.94 -19.29
N GLY A 28 1.98 1.32 -19.71
CA GLY A 28 1.70 1.52 -21.12
C GLY A 28 0.45 2.35 -21.32
N THR A 29 0.41 3.01 -22.47
CA THR A 29 -0.72 3.82 -22.90
C THR A 29 -1.15 3.36 -24.28
N CYS A 30 -2.45 3.19 -24.47
CA CYS A 30 -3.05 2.93 -25.77
C CYS A 30 -4.30 3.79 -25.92
N ARG A 31 -4.23 4.83 -26.77
CA ARG A 31 -5.29 5.84 -26.91
C ARG A 31 -5.63 6.47 -25.56
N ASN A 32 -6.89 6.40 -25.15
CA ASN A 32 -7.38 6.95 -23.89
C ASN A 32 -7.22 5.96 -22.72
N PHE A 33 -6.60 4.79 -22.94
CA PHE A 33 -6.36 3.80 -21.89
C PHE A 33 -4.93 3.86 -21.40
N TYR A 34 -4.77 3.74 -20.09
CA TYR A 34 -3.50 3.62 -19.41
C TYR A 34 -3.53 2.42 -18.47
N PHE A 35 -2.37 1.78 -18.29
CA PHE A 35 -2.21 0.75 -17.28
C PHE A 35 -0.82 0.85 -16.64
N THR A 36 -0.75 0.42 -15.38
CA THR A 36 0.49 0.16 -14.67
C THR A 36 0.42 -1.13 -13.91
N THR A 37 1.59 -1.73 -13.70
CA THR A 37 1.78 -2.78 -12.72
C THR A 37 3.12 -2.60 -12.04
N GLU A 38 3.14 -2.89 -10.74
CA GLU A 38 4.31 -2.84 -9.87
C GLU A 38 4.36 -4.13 -9.06
N TYR A 39 5.57 -4.63 -8.85
CA TYR A 39 5.88 -5.70 -7.91
C TYR A 39 7.14 -5.34 -7.13
N MET A 40 7.15 -5.59 -5.83
CA MET A 40 8.30 -5.35 -4.96
C MET A 40 8.43 -6.46 -3.91
N GLN A 41 9.65 -6.87 -3.61
CA GLN A 41 9.98 -7.79 -2.52
C GLN A 41 11.41 -7.56 -2.02
N PRO A 42 11.74 -7.87 -0.75
CA PRO A 42 13.12 -7.92 -0.30
C PRO A 42 13.85 -9.10 -0.96
N VAL A 43 15.18 -9.00 -1.09
CA VAL A 43 16.04 -10.06 -1.65
C VAL A 43 16.22 -11.19 -0.65
N GLU A 44 16.14 -10.89 0.65
CA GLU A 44 16.30 -11.83 1.74
C GLU A 44 15.14 -11.71 2.74
N PRO A 45 14.80 -12.79 3.47
CA PRO A 45 13.80 -12.73 4.53
C PRO A 45 14.15 -11.70 5.61
N LEU A 46 13.13 -11.05 6.17
CA LEU A 46 13.28 -10.04 7.20
C LEU A 46 13.59 -10.70 8.55
N ARG A 47 14.88 -10.84 8.86
CA ARG A 47 15.34 -11.48 10.10
C ARG A 47 15.14 -10.64 11.36
N HIS A 48 15.00 -9.31 11.21
CA HIS A 48 14.99 -8.36 12.33
C HIS A 48 13.98 -7.22 12.17
N ALA A 49 12.81 -7.47 11.55
CA ALA A 49 11.75 -6.44 11.48
C ALA A 49 11.14 -6.21 12.89
N TYR A 50 11.81 -5.40 13.71
CA TYR A 50 11.38 -4.96 15.03
C TYR A 50 10.31 -3.88 14.91
N ILE A 51 9.05 -4.28 14.71
CA ILE A 51 7.91 -3.40 14.93
C ILE A 51 6.94 -4.19 15.82
N ASN A 52 6.64 -3.65 17.01
CA ASN A 52 5.74 -4.23 18.03
C ASN A 52 6.19 -5.50 18.78
N GLY A 53 7.49 -5.77 18.87
CA GLY A 53 8.03 -6.70 19.88
C GLY A 53 7.98 -8.20 19.55
N ILE A 54 7.72 -8.58 18.29
CA ILE A 54 7.75 -9.98 17.85
C ILE A 54 8.53 -10.07 16.54
N GLY A 55 9.85 -10.13 16.64
CA GLY A 55 10.73 -10.61 15.57
C GLY A 55 10.99 -12.10 15.78
N LEU A 56 9.93 -12.90 15.89
CA LEU A 56 10.07 -14.35 16.02
C LEU A 56 9.78 -14.99 14.66
N PRO A 57 10.56 -15.99 14.26
CA PRO A 57 10.15 -16.83 13.16
C PRO A 57 8.76 -17.42 13.45
N ASP A 58 8.04 -17.79 12.40
CA ASP A 58 6.79 -18.53 12.55
C ASP A 58 7.00 -19.86 13.31
N VAL A 59 5.91 -20.59 13.54
CA VAL A 59 5.95 -21.88 14.25
C VAL A 59 6.89 -22.92 13.62
N ASP A 60 7.25 -22.72 12.36
CA ASP A 60 8.11 -23.60 11.56
C ASP A 60 9.56 -23.05 11.41
N GLY A 61 9.88 -21.91 12.02
CA GLY A 61 11.23 -21.34 11.99
C GLY A 61 11.50 -20.37 10.83
N HIS A 62 10.48 -19.96 10.07
CA HIS A 62 10.62 -19.08 8.91
C HIS A 62 10.43 -17.60 9.27
N PHE A 63 11.31 -16.77 8.71
CA PHE A 63 11.20 -15.31 8.82
C PHE A 63 10.33 -14.76 7.69
N ALA A 64 9.58 -13.70 7.98
CA ALA A 64 8.68 -13.08 7.01
C ALA A 64 9.42 -12.55 5.78
N HIS A 65 8.84 -12.78 4.61
CA HIS A 65 9.32 -12.37 3.30
C HIS A 65 8.20 -11.59 2.59
N PRO A 66 8.01 -10.29 2.89
CA PRO A 66 6.86 -9.57 2.40
C PRO A 66 6.93 -9.33 0.88
N HIS A 67 5.82 -9.54 0.21
CA HIS A 67 5.65 -9.24 -1.21
C HIS A 67 4.54 -8.22 -1.39
N LEU A 68 4.74 -7.27 -2.29
CA LEU A 68 3.80 -6.22 -2.62
C LEU A 68 3.59 -6.18 -4.13
N TRP A 69 2.36 -5.97 -4.56
CA TRP A 69 2.07 -5.76 -5.96
C TRP A 69 0.88 -4.82 -6.14
N THR A 70 0.82 -4.18 -7.29
CA THR A 70 -0.28 -3.31 -7.70
C THR A 70 -0.51 -3.46 -9.19
N VAL A 71 -1.78 -3.43 -9.60
CA VAL A 71 -2.21 -3.19 -10.97
C VAL A 71 -3.16 -2.00 -10.95
N GLU A 72 -2.96 -1.06 -11.87
CA GLU A 72 -3.85 0.08 -12.07
C GLU A 72 -4.21 0.16 -13.55
N VAL A 73 -5.46 0.46 -13.83
CA VAL A 73 -5.95 0.76 -15.17
C VAL A 73 -6.76 2.04 -15.11
N SER A 74 -6.62 2.88 -16.13
CA SER A 74 -7.47 4.05 -16.27
C SER A 74 -7.89 4.28 -17.71
N ALA A 75 -9.00 4.97 -17.88
CA ALA A 75 -9.57 5.29 -19.17
C ALA A 75 -10.19 6.70 -19.15
N GLY A 76 -9.83 7.51 -20.14
CA GLY A 76 -10.60 8.69 -20.51
C GLY A 76 -11.96 8.25 -21.07
N ILE A 77 -13.05 8.73 -20.48
CA ILE A 77 -14.42 8.37 -20.86
C ILE A 77 -15.12 9.51 -21.63
N GLU A 78 -14.34 10.35 -22.31
CA GLU A 78 -14.86 11.42 -23.16
C GLU A 78 -15.81 10.84 -24.22
N GLY A 79 -17.04 11.35 -24.28
CA GLY A 79 -18.05 10.91 -25.23
C GLY A 79 -18.89 9.70 -24.82
N TYR A 80 -18.56 9.00 -23.73
CA TYR A 80 -19.43 7.98 -23.12
C TYR A 80 -20.44 8.58 -22.14
N LEU A 81 -20.06 9.67 -21.48
CA LEU A 81 -20.93 10.48 -20.64
C LEU A 81 -21.17 11.83 -21.33
N ALA A 82 -22.41 12.32 -21.31
CA ALA A 82 -22.76 13.66 -21.77
C ALA A 82 -22.34 14.72 -20.74
N LEU A 83 -21.08 14.68 -20.30
CA LEU A 83 -20.50 15.66 -19.40
C LEU A 83 -19.71 16.69 -20.21
N PRO A 84 -19.82 17.99 -19.86
CA PRO A 84 -19.11 19.06 -20.55
C PRO A 84 -17.61 19.11 -20.23
N MET A 85 -17.13 18.28 -19.30
CA MET A 85 -15.75 18.25 -18.82
C MET A 85 -15.14 16.87 -19.07
N PRO A 86 -13.83 16.78 -19.38
CA PRO A 86 -13.15 15.50 -19.52
C PRO A 86 -13.15 14.77 -18.17
N VAL A 87 -13.34 13.45 -18.22
CA VAL A 87 -13.35 12.58 -17.04
C VAL A 87 -12.48 11.36 -17.32
N GLU A 88 -11.59 11.07 -16.39
CA GLU A 88 -10.82 9.84 -16.35
C GLU A 88 -11.36 8.94 -15.24
N LEU A 89 -11.67 7.69 -15.56
CA LEU A 89 -11.99 6.64 -14.60
C LEU A 89 -10.75 5.80 -14.32
N MET A 90 -10.44 5.57 -13.06
CA MET A 90 -9.33 4.72 -12.62
C MET A 90 -9.85 3.57 -11.76
N PHE A 91 -9.25 2.40 -11.94
CA PHE A 91 -9.37 1.26 -11.04
C PHE A 91 -7.98 0.77 -10.65
N ARG A 92 -7.76 0.57 -9.36
CA ARG A 92 -6.52 0.03 -8.79
C ARG A 92 -6.82 -1.20 -7.98
N TYR A 93 -5.99 -2.23 -8.12
CA TYR A 93 -5.98 -3.40 -7.24
C TYR A 93 -4.56 -3.66 -6.77
N ALA A 94 -4.38 -3.74 -5.46
CA ALA A 94 -3.11 -3.97 -4.81
C ALA A 94 -3.23 -5.13 -3.84
N GLY A 95 -2.18 -5.92 -3.74
CA GLY A 95 -2.11 -7.03 -2.81
C GLY A 95 -0.79 -7.10 -2.09
N SER A 96 -0.81 -7.75 -0.94
CA SER A 96 0.38 -8.03 -0.16
C SER A 96 0.34 -9.42 0.45
N THR A 97 1.52 -9.99 0.66
CA THR A 97 1.72 -11.26 1.36
C THR A 97 2.78 -11.01 2.43
N GLU A 98 2.54 -11.48 3.66
CA GLU A 98 3.47 -11.31 4.80
C GLU A 98 3.87 -9.86 5.15
N ALA A 99 3.22 -8.86 4.55
CA ALA A 99 3.49 -7.44 4.78
C ALA A 99 2.62 -6.83 5.88
N GLN A 100 1.42 -7.36 6.12
CA GLN A 100 0.49 -6.88 7.15
C GLN A 100 1.11 -6.87 8.57
N PRO A 101 1.82 -7.92 9.02
CA PRO A 101 2.38 -7.97 10.38
C PRO A 101 3.43 -6.88 10.65
N ILE A 102 4.09 -6.41 9.59
CA ILE A 102 5.29 -5.59 9.66
C ILE A 102 4.97 -4.13 9.34
N TYR A 103 4.17 -3.92 8.30
CA TYR A 103 3.91 -2.60 7.74
C TYR A 103 2.45 -2.17 7.84
N GLU A 104 1.58 -3.01 8.44
CA GLU A 104 0.13 -2.77 8.52
C GLU A 104 -0.50 -2.53 7.13
N ILE A 105 0.12 -3.09 6.09
CA ILE A 105 -0.36 -3.04 4.72
C ILE A 105 -1.46 -4.09 4.59
N PRO A 106 -2.65 -3.76 4.03
CA PRO A 106 -3.72 -4.72 3.87
C PRO A 106 -3.31 -5.86 2.93
N ARG A 107 -3.87 -7.05 3.16
CA ARG A 107 -3.73 -8.20 2.26
C ARG A 107 -4.19 -7.85 0.86
N ASN A 108 -5.35 -7.22 0.75
CA ASN A 108 -5.90 -6.74 -0.53
C ASN A 108 -6.45 -5.33 -0.37
N ARG A 109 -6.26 -4.50 -1.40
CA ARG A 109 -6.91 -3.20 -1.52
C ARG A 109 -7.37 -3.01 -2.95
N TRP A 110 -8.63 -2.64 -3.14
CA TRP A 110 -9.10 -2.12 -4.41
C TRP A 110 -9.59 -0.68 -4.25
N ALA A 111 -9.44 0.11 -5.30
CA ALA A 111 -9.92 1.47 -5.35
C ALA A 111 -10.52 1.78 -6.72
N VAL A 112 -11.52 2.64 -6.72
CA VAL A 112 -12.09 3.24 -7.92
C VAL A 112 -12.04 4.76 -7.76
N GLY A 113 -11.63 5.46 -8.81
CA GLY A 113 -11.45 6.91 -8.78
C GLY A 113 -11.94 7.57 -10.06
N LEU A 114 -12.31 8.83 -9.92
CA LEU A 114 -12.65 9.74 -11.01
C LEU A 114 -11.75 10.97 -10.91
N ASN A 115 -11.14 11.36 -12.01
CA ASN A 115 -10.43 12.63 -12.14
C ASN A 115 -11.13 13.48 -13.21
N THR A 116 -11.26 14.77 -12.96
CA THR A 116 -11.79 15.72 -13.95
C THR A 116 -11.06 17.04 -13.85
N ASP A 117 -10.70 17.59 -15.01
CA ASP A 117 -10.11 18.93 -15.08
C ASP A 117 -11.23 19.95 -14.97
N ILE A 118 -11.30 20.63 -13.81
CA ILE A 118 -12.27 21.70 -13.55
C ILE A 118 -11.80 23.03 -14.16
N TYR A 119 -10.49 23.20 -14.28
CA TYR A 119 -9.81 24.28 -14.99
C TYR A 119 -8.50 23.75 -15.60
N ASP A 120 -7.92 24.44 -16.58
CA ASP A 120 -6.64 24.04 -17.22
C ASP A 120 -5.47 23.87 -16.21
N TYR A 121 -5.56 24.52 -15.06
CA TYR A 121 -4.57 24.47 -13.98
C TYR A 121 -5.04 23.68 -12.74
N ALA A 122 -6.24 23.11 -12.76
CA ALA A 122 -6.83 22.45 -11.60
C ALA A 122 -7.58 21.16 -11.95
N THR A 123 -7.18 20.06 -11.31
CA THR A 123 -7.82 18.75 -11.43
C THR A 123 -8.51 18.41 -10.10
N LEU A 124 -9.78 17.99 -10.17
CA LEU A 124 -10.53 17.44 -9.05
C LEU A 124 -10.51 15.91 -9.15
N SER A 125 -10.17 15.25 -8.04
CA SER A 125 -10.15 13.79 -7.91
C SER A 125 -11.10 13.35 -6.81
N LEU A 126 -11.90 12.32 -7.07
CA LEU A 126 -12.73 11.63 -6.10
C LEU A 126 -12.43 10.14 -6.17
N ALA A 127 -12.17 9.50 -5.04
CA ALA A 127 -11.89 8.08 -4.99
C ALA A 127 -12.56 7.39 -3.80
N TYR A 128 -12.87 6.12 -3.99
CA TYR A 128 -13.25 5.19 -2.95
C TYR A 128 -12.26 4.04 -2.93
N ALA A 129 -11.83 3.63 -1.75
CA ALA A 129 -10.97 2.47 -1.55
C ALA A 129 -11.52 1.55 -0.47
N TYR A 130 -11.34 0.27 -0.69
CA TYR A 130 -11.65 -0.81 0.24
C TYR A 130 -10.36 -1.57 0.55
N SER A 131 -10.09 -1.82 1.82
CA SER A 131 -8.93 -2.58 2.29
C SER A 131 -9.41 -3.78 3.11
N ASP A 132 -8.94 -4.96 2.74
CA ASP A 132 -9.17 -6.25 3.39
C ASP A 132 -7.89 -6.65 4.12
N TYR A 133 -8.01 -6.77 5.43
CA TYR A 133 -6.98 -7.17 6.38
C TYR A 133 -7.26 -8.60 6.85
N ASP A 134 -6.21 -9.36 7.09
CA ASP A 134 -6.32 -10.69 7.65
C ASP A 134 -6.99 -10.63 9.05
N PRO A 135 -8.11 -11.34 9.29
CA PRO A 135 -8.78 -11.41 10.60
C PRO A 135 -7.89 -11.93 11.71
N ASP A 136 -6.94 -12.80 11.38
CA ASP A 136 -6.10 -13.46 12.37
C ASP A 136 -4.94 -12.54 12.81
N TYR A 137 -4.82 -11.36 12.19
CA TYR A 137 -3.88 -10.31 12.57
C TYR A 137 -4.61 -9.08 13.12
N ASP A 138 -4.63 -8.95 14.45
CA ASP A 138 -5.09 -7.74 15.14
C ASP A 138 -4.07 -6.61 14.91
N VAL A 139 -4.47 -5.59 14.14
CA VAL A 139 -3.68 -4.38 13.86
C VAL A 139 -3.65 -3.40 15.05
N GLY A 140 -3.83 -3.88 16.28
CA GLY A 140 -3.55 -3.12 17.50
C GLY A 140 -4.52 -1.97 17.81
N TYR A 141 -5.67 -1.93 17.16
CA TYR A 141 -6.68 -0.88 17.36
C TYR A 141 -7.90 -1.32 18.18
N GLY A 142 -7.94 -2.56 18.67
CA GLY A 142 -9.07 -3.07 19.47
C GLY A 142 -10.39 -3.11 18.70
N ASP A 143 -10.32 -3.03 17.37
CA ASP A 143 -11.44 -3.09 16.46
C ASP A 143 -11.25 -4.32 15.57
N ASN A 144 -12.15 -5.30 15.71
CA ASN A 144 -12.20 -6.53 14.90
C ASN A 144 -12.62 -6.25 13.44
N SER A 145 -12.57 -4.99 12.98
CA SER A 145 -12.87 -4.64 11.59
C SER A 145 -11.73 -5.10 10.68
N THR A 146 -11.91 -6.32 10.18
CA THR A 146 -11.11 -6.91 9.10
C THR A 146 -11.14 -6.10 7.81
N ASN A 147 -12.07 -5.16 7.68
CA ASN A 147 -12.28 -4.40 6.46
C ASN A 147 -12.37 -2.90 6.75
N ARG A 148 -11.66 -2.10 5.96
CA ARG A 148 -11.65 -0.64 6.06
C ARG A 148 -12.08 0.00 4.75
N HIS A 149 -12.82 1.10 4.87
CA HIS A 149 -13.31 1.89 3.75
C HIS A 149 -12.74 3.30 3.84
N LEU A 150 -12.33 3.86 2.70
CA LEU A 150 -11.83 5.22 2.60
C LEU A 150 -12.51 5.93 1.43
N PHE A 151 -13.11 7.08 1.72
CA PHE A 151 -13.49 8.06 0.72
C PHE A 151 -12.47 9.18 0.72
N PHE A 152 -11.98 9.54 -0.45
CA PHE A 152 -10.94 10.54 -0.62
C PHE A 152 -11.34 11.54 -1.71
N THR A 153 -11.07 12.82 -1.45
CA THR A 153 -11.22 13.89 -2.43
C THR A 153 -9.98 14.77 -2.41
N GLN A 154 -9.54 15.20 -3.59
CA GLN A 154 -8.35 16.04 -3.74
C GLN A 154 -8.56 17.05 -4.85
N ILE A 155 -8.00 18.24 -4.67
CA ILE A 155 -7.82 19.22 -5.74
C ILE A 155 -6.32 19.41 -5.93
N ALA A 156 -5.83 19.13 -7.13
CA ALA A 156 -4.45 19.36 -7.53
C ALA A 156 -4.37 20.65 -8.35
N VAL A 157 -3.53 21.60 -7.92
CA VAL A 157 -3.35 22.91 -8.58
C VAL A 157 -1.93 23.01 -9.14
N LYS A 158 -1.79 23.36 -10.41
CA LYS A 158 -0.51 23.60 -11.10
C LYS A 158 -0.23 25.11 -11.18
N PHE A 159 1.02 25.53 -10.93
CA PHE A 159 1.47 26.92 -10.96
C PHE A 159 2.71 27.08 -11.83
#